data_AF-A0A2X3LZR0-F1
#
_entry.id   AF-A0A2X3LZR0-F1
#
_cell.length_a   1.000
_cell.length_b   1.000
_cell.length_c   1.000
_cell.angle_alpha   90.00
_cell.angle_beta   90.00
_cell.angle_gamma   90.00
#
_symmetry.space_group_name_H-M   'P 1'
#
loop_
_entity.id
_entity.type
_entity.pdbx_description
1 polymer ?
#
loop_
_entity_poly.entity_id
_entity_poly.type
_entity_poly.pdbx_seq_one_letter_code
_entity_poly.pdbx_strand_id
1 'polypeptide(L)'
;MNKFLFAAALIVSGLLVGCNQLTQYTITEQEINQSLAKHNNFSKDIGLPGVADAHIVLTNLTSQIGREEPNKVTLTGDANLDMNSLFGSQKATMKLKLKALPVFDKEKGAIFLKEMEVVDATVQPKKCKR
;
A
#
# COMPACT_ATOMS: atom_id res chain seq x y z
N MET A 1 31.35 29.67 -35.09
CA MET A 1 30.33 30.14 -34.10
C MET A 1 29.23 29.11 -33.81
N ASN A 2 28.80 28.29 -34.78
CA ASN A 2 27.63 27.40 -34.61
C ASN A 2 27.83 26.21 -33.65
N LYS A 3 29.04 25.66 -33.52
CA LYS A 3 29.32 24.52 -32.62
C LYS A 3 29.21 24.87 -31.12
N PHE A 4 29.58 26.10 -30.76
CA PHE A 4 29.48 26.59 -29.37
C PHE A 4 28.03 26.85 -28.94
N LEU A 5 27.19 27.32 -29.87
CA LEU A 5 25.76 27.50 -29.63
C LEU A 5 25.04 26.17 -29.41
N PHE A 6 25.42 25.12 -30.17
CA PHE A 6 24.88 23.77 -29.97
C PHE A 6 25.31 23.15 -28.63
N ALA A 7 26.57 23.32 -28.22
CA ALA A 7 27.05 22.83 -26.93
C ALA A 7 26.37 23.55 -25.75
N ALA A 8 26.21 24.87 -25.84
CA ALA A 8 25.49 25.65 -24.83
C ALA A 8 24.00 25.25 -24.74
N ALA A 9 23.34 25.03 -25.89
CA ALA A 9 21.95 24.57 -25.91
C ALA A 9 21.77 23.17 -25.28
N LEU A 10 22.72 22.26 -25.46
CA LEU A 10 22.72 20.92 -24.85
C LEU A 10 22.90 20.97 -23.33
N ILE A 11 23.76 21.86 -22.83
CA ILE A 11 23.99 22.03 -21.39
C ILE A 11 22.74 22.65 -20.72
N VAL A 12 22.14 23.66 -21.35
CA VAL A 12 20.93 24.32 -20.84
C VAL A 12 19.74 23.36 -20.84
N SER A 13 19.59 22.54 -21.89
CA SER A 13 18.54 21.51 -21.93
C SER A 13 18.76 20.41 -20.89
N GLY A 14 20.02 20.00 -20.62
CA GLY A 14 20.34 19.06 -19.55
C GLY A 14 20.05 19.60 -18.14
N LEU A 15 20.31 20.89 -17.89
CA LEU A 15 20.02 21.54 -16.61
C LEU A 15 18.51 21.66 -16.34
N LEU A 16 17.70 21.90 -17.37
CA LEU A 16 16.25 22.05 -17.21
C LEU A 16 15.55 20.74 -16.82
N VAL A 17 16.02 19.58 -17.29
CA VAL A 17 15.48 18.27 -16.87
C VAL A 17 15.94 17.86 -15.46
N GLY A 18 17.05 18.43 -14.97
CA GLY A 18 17.62 18.12 -13.66
C GLY A 18 17.03 18.92 -12.49
N CYS A 19 16.35 20.04 -12.72
CA CYS A 19 15.87 20.91 -11.63
C CYS A 19 14.71 20.33 -10.81
N ASN A 20 13.91 19.42 -11.35
CA ASN A 20 12.70 18.93 -10.67
C ASN A 20 13.01 18.01 -9.48
N GLN A 21 14.13 17.27 -9.52
CA GLN A 21 14.56 16.34 -8.45
C GLN A 21 15.41 17.01 -7.36
N LEU A 22 15.86 18.24 -7.57
CA LEU A 22 16.76 18.95 -6.65
C LEU A 22 16.04 19.63 -5.48
N THR A 23 14.73 19.84 -5.60
CA THR A 23 13.92 20.54 -4.58
C THR A 23 12.79 19.71 -4.01
N GLN A 24 12.44 18.59 -4.66
CA GLN A 24 11.33 17.72 -4.29
C GLN A 24 11.76 16.26 -4.38
N TYR A 25 11.39 15.49 -3.35
CA TYR A 25 11.54 14.04 -3.33
C TYR A 25 10.18 13.40 -3.60
N THR A 26 10.06 12.69 -4.71
CA THR A 26 8.82 12.03 -5.12
C THR A 26 8.90 10.55 -4.80
N ILE A 27 7.87 10.02 -4.13
CA ILE A 27 7.70 8.60 -3.88
C ILE A 27 6.60 8.08 -4.80
N THR A 28 6.93 7.07 -5.59
CA THR A 28 6.04 6.43 -6.56
C THR A 28 5.26 5.27 -5.94
N GLU A 29 4.14 4.87 -6.57
CA GLU A 29 3.37 3.68 -6.19
C GLU A 29 4.25 2.41 -6.15
N GLN A 30 5.21 2.28 -7.08
CA GLN A 30 6.12 1.14 -7.13
C GLN A 30 7.07 1.10 -5.92
N GLU A 31 7.60 2.25 -5.49
CA GLU A 31 8.45 2.33 -4.30
C GLU A 31 7.67 2.03 -3.02
N ILE A 32 6.42 2.49 -2.93
CA ILE A 32 5.52 2.10 -1.83
C ILE A 32 5.30 0.59 -1.85
N ASN A 33 5.00 -0.02 -3.00
CA ASN A 33 4.76 -1.46 -3.11
C ASN A 33 5.99 -2.27 -2.68
N GLN A 34 7.18 -1.85 -3.10
CA GLN A 34 8.42 -2.51 -2.71
C GLN A 34 8.71 -2.34 -1.21
N SER A 35 8.41 -1.16 -0.65
CA SER A 35 8.54 -0.93 0.79
C SER A 35 7.53 -1.76 1.59
N LEU A 36 6.28 -1.82 1.15
CA LEU A 36 5.25 -2.66 1.73
C LEU A 36 5.63 -4.13 1.66
N ALA A 37 6.20 -4.62 0.56
CA ALA A 37 6.67 -6.00 0.46
C ALA A 37 7.76 -6.35 1.50
N LYS A 38 8.59 -5.37 1.91
CA LYS A 38 9.63 -5.57 2.93
C LYS A 38 9.11 -5.44 4.37
N HIS A 39 8.14 -4.55 4.59
CA HIS A 39 7.70 -4.17 5.94
C HIS A 39 6.34 -4.77 6.33
N ASN A 40 5.57 -5.28 5.37
CA ASN A 40 4.26 -5.87 5.62
C ASN A 40 4.41 -7.27 6.23
N ASN A 41 4.48 -7.31 7.56
CA ASN A 41 4.35 -8.52 8.37
C ASN A 41 3.01 -8.50 9.13
N PHE A 42 1.94 -8.09 8.45
CA PHE A 42 0.62 -8.02 9.08
C PHE A 42 0.07 -9.44 9.27
N SER A 43 0.21 -9.91 10.52
CA SER A 43 -0.30 -11.17 11.04
C SER A 43 -0.96 -10.86 12.38
N LYS A 44 -2.28 -11.06 12.47
CA LYS A 44 -3.08 -10.69 13.64
C LYS A 44 -4.22 -11.67 13.87
N ASP A 45 -4.55 -11.87 15.13
CA ASP A 45 -5.78 -12.53 15.53
C ASP A 45 -6.90 -11.50 15.61
N ILE A 46 -8.05 -11.81 15.01
CA ILE A 46 -9.25 -10.98 14.99
C ILE A 46 -10.45 -11.79 15.46
N GLY A 47 -11.44 -11.12 16.05
CA GLY A 47 -12.67 -11.75 16.50
C GLY A 47 -12.70 -12.03 18.01
N LEU A 48 -13.62 -12.91 18.41
CA LEU A 48 -13.87 -13.27 19.80
C LEU A 48 -13.37 -14.69 20.05
N PRO A 49 -12.27 -14.86 20.82
CA PRO A 49 -11.70 -16.17 21.11
C PRO A 49 -12.73 -17.15 21.68
N GLY A 50 -12.78 -18.34 21.10
CA GLY A 50 -13.68 -19.40 21.56
C GLY A 50 -15.14 -19.23 21.13
N VAL A 51 -15.48 -18.19 20.35
CA VAL A 51 -16.79 -18.05 19.70
C VAL A 51 -16.61 -18.06 18.19
N ALA A 52 -15.83 -17.09 17.70
CA ALA A 52 -15.44 -16.94 16.31
C ALA A 52 -14.20 -16.04 16.27
N ASP A 53 -13.03 -16.66 16.11
CA ASP A 53 -11.75 -15.98 15.91
C ASP A 53 -11.13 -16.38 14.58
N ALA A 54 -10.26 -15.53 14.06
CA ALA A 54 -9.50 -15.83 12.86
C ALA A 54 -8.09 -15.26 12.98
N HIS A 55 -7.11 -16.07 12.59
CA HIS A 55 -5.77 -15.58 12.34
C HIS A 55 -5.70 -15.08 10.90
N ILE A 56 -5.45 -13.79 10.69
CA ILE A 56 -5.33 -13.17 9.37
C ILE A 56 -3.87 -12.86 9.05
N VAL A 57 -3.43 -13.25 7.86
CA VAL A 57 -2.13 -12.88 7.28
C VAL A 57 -2.35 -12.16 5.96
N LEU A 58 -1.87 -10.93 5.85
CA LEU A 58 -2.06 -10.06 4.68
C LEU A 58 -0.79 -10.04 3.81
N THR A 59 -0.94 -10.30 2.53
CA THR A 59 0.15 -10.37 1.54
C THR A 59 -0.21 -9.66 0.24
N ASN A 60 0.76 -9.54 -0.66
CA ASN A 60 0.57 -9.01 -2.02
C ASN A 60 -0.05 -7.59 -2.06
N LEU A 61 0.33 -6.72 -1.12
CA LEU A 61 -0.16 -5.35 -1.09
C LEU A 61 0.31 -4.55 -2.31
N THR A 62 -0.66 -3.94 -2.99
CA THR A 62 -0.44 -3.02 -4.12
C THR A 62 -1.14 -1.71 -3.83
N SER A 63 -0.44 -0.59 -4.00
CA SER A 63 -0.90 0.76 -3.69
C SER A 63 -1.31 1.54 -4.93
N GLN A 64 -2.30 2.41 -4.74
CA GLN A 64 -2.74 3.43 -5.68
C GLN A 64 -2.87 4.76 -4.93
N ILE A 65 -2.19 5.81 -5.40
CA ILE A 65 -2.12 7.10 -4.71
C ILE A 65 -3.08 8.09 -5.39
N GLY A 66 -4.02 8.66 -4.64
CA GLY A 66 -4.80 9.82 -5.09
C GLY A 66 -5.80 9.59 -6.23
N ARG A 67 -6.01 8.34 -6.66
CA ARG A 67 -6.84 8.02 -7.85
C ARG A 67 -8.34 8.12 -7.60
N GLU A 68 -8.79 7.75 -6.41
CA GLU A 68 -10.19 7.82 -5.99
C GLU A 68 -10.45 9.10 -5.18
N GLU A 69 -9.66 9.30 -4.12
CA GLU A 69 -9.67 10.50 -3.29
C GLU A 69 -8.27 11.14 -3.34
N PRO A 70 -8.12 12.42 -3.73
CA PRO A 70 -6.81 13.04 -4.00
C PRO A 70 -5.79 12.96 -2.86
N ASN A 71 -6.26 12.89 -1.62
CA ASN A 71 -5.42 12.87 -0.42
C ASN A 71 -5.30 11.49 0.24
N LYS A 72 -5.76 10.41 -0.40
CA LYS A 72 -5.71 9.07 0.17
C LYS A 72 -4.99 8.07 -0.71
N VAL A 73 -4.56 6.98 -0.07
CA VAL A 73 -3.96 5.82 -0.73
C VAL A 73 -4.94 4.66 -0.61
N THR A 74 -5.26 4.05 -1.74
CA THR A 74 -5.97 2.78 -1.80
C THR A 74 -4.94 1.65 -1.84
N LEU A 75 -5.17 0.59 -1.09
CA LEU A 75 -4.38 -0.65 -1.14
C LEU A 75 -5.27 -1.81 -1.57
N THR A 76 -4.76 -2.70 -2.40
CA THR A 76 -5.37 -4.02 -2.65
C THR A 76 -4.44 -5.11 -2.18
N GLY A 77 -4.97 -6.18 -1.60
CA GLY A 77 -4.15 -7.30 -1.14
C GLY A 77 -4.93 -8.60 -1.00
N ASP A 78 -4.17 -9.68 -0.82
CA ASP A 78 -4.69 -11.00 -0.52
C ASP A 78 -4.52 -11.27 0.98
N ALA A 79 -5.52 -11.88 1.61
CA ALA A 79 -5.47 -12.28 3.00
C ALA A 79 -5.79 -13.77 3.13
N ASN A 80 -4.95 -14.49 3.87
CA ASN A 80 -5.23 -15.85 4.30
C ASN A 80 -5.82 -15.80 5.71
N LEU A 81 -6.91 -16.53 5.93
CA LEU A 81 -7.59 -16.60 7.21
C LEU A 81 -7.64 -18.05 7.68
N ASP A 82 -7.15 -18.28 8.88
CA ASP A 82 -7.39 -19.51 9.62
C ASP A 82 -8.47 -19.22 10.66
N MET A 83 -9.72 -19.57 10.36
CA MET A 83 -10.88 -19.32 11.21
C MET A 83 -11.09 -20.46 12.19
N ASN A 84 -11.36 -20.13 13.45
CA ASN A 84 -11.76 -21.08 14.48
C ASN A 84 -13.12 -20.66 15.07
N SER A 85 -13.97 -21.65 15.32
CA SER A 85 -15.25 -21.46 16.01
C SER A 85 -15.54 -22.69 16.88
N LEU A 86 -16.55 -22.57 17.74
CA LEU A 86 -17.05 -23.66 18.60
C LEU A 86 -17.33 -24.97 17.86
N PHE A 87 -17.64 -24.89 16.57
CA PHE A 87 -18.06 -26.03 15.75
C PHE A 87 -16.98 -26.55 14.77
N GLY A 88 -15.76 -25.99 14.83
CA GLY A 88 -14.63 -26.41 14.00
C GLY A 88 -13.82 -25.25 13.42
N SER A 89 -12.73 -25.59 12.73
CA SER A 89 -11.85 -24.64 12.07
C SER A 89 -11.92 -24.76 10.55
N GLN A 90 -11.76 -23.64 9.85
CA GLN A 90 -11.77 -23.59 8.39
C GLN A 90 -10.79 -22.55 7.88
N LYS A 91 -10.07 -22.90 6.81
CA LYS A 91 -9.24 -21.94 6.07
C LYS A 91 -10.08 -21.19 5.04
N ALA A 92 -9.81 -19.90 4.88
CA ALA A 92 -10.41 -19.05 3.87
C ALA A 92 -9.36 -18.13 3.26
N THR A 93 -9.62 -17.67 2.05
CA THR A 93 -8.85 -16.62 1.39
C THR A 93 -9.75 -15.42 1.15
N MET A 94 -9.19 -14.23 1.22
CA MET A 94 -9.94 -12.99 1.04
C MET A 94 -9.17 -12.03 0.16
N LYS A 95 -9.88 -11.38 -0.75
CA LYS A 95 -9.37 -10.19 -1.44
C LYS A 95 -9.87 -8.96 -0.71
N LEU A 96 -8.95 -8.06 -0.38
CA LEU A 96 -9.23 -6.84 0.34
C LEU A 96 -8.91 -5.62 -0.53
N LYS A 97 -9.79 -4.63 -0.47
CA LYS A 97 -9.52 -3.25 -0.84
C LYS A 97 -9.54 -2.43 0.44
N LEU A 98 -8.43 -1.77 0.74
CA LEU A 98 -8.25 -0.92 1.90
C LEU A 98 -8.04 0.53 1.45
N LYS A 99 -8.30 1.47 2.35
CA LYS A 99 -8.01 2.89 2.13
C LYS A 99 -7.36 3.45 3.38
N ALA A 100 -6.41 4.37 3.19
CA ALA A 100 -5.67 4.99 4.28
C ALA A 100 -5.25 6.43 3.94
N LEU A 101 -4.98 7.22 4.97
CA LEU A 101 -4.43 8.57 4.88
C LEU A 101 -2.90 8.52 5.05
N PRO A 102 -2.11 8.90 4.03
CA PRO A 102 -0.66 9.02 4.17
C PRO A 102 -0.30 10.24 5.04
N VAL A 103 0.42 10.01 6.13
CA VAL A 103 0.88 11.05 7.06
C VAL A 103 2.39 10.96 7.21
N PHE A 104 3.09 12.06 6.94
CA PHE A 104 4.53 12.16 7.14
C PHE A 104 4.86 12.46 8.61
N ASP A 105 5.67 11.62 9.22
CA ASP A 105 6.24 11.80 10.54
C ASP A 105 7.66 12.37 10.39
N LYS A 106 7.83 13.63 10.81
CA LYS A 106 9.09 14.36 10.66
C LYS A 106 10.21 13.79 11.54
N GLU A 107 9.87 13.32 12.74
CA GLU A 107 10.86 12.81 13.69
C GLU A 107 11.44 11.49 13.21
N LYS A 108 10.60 10.65 12.61
CA LYS A 108 11.00 9.33 12.09
C LYS A 108 11.45 9.37 10.63
N GLY A 109 11.24 10.49 9.93
CA GLY A 109 11.53 10.60 8.50
C GLY A 109 10.75 9.58 7.67
N ALA A 110 9.52 9.25 8.06
CA ALA A 110 8.76 8.13 7.50
C ALA A 110 7.32 8.52 7.17
N ILE A 111 6.74 7.87 6.16
CA ILE A 111 5.33 8.02 5.82
C ILE A 111 4.57 6.83 6.41
N PHE A 112 3.52 7.13 7.18
CA PHE A 112 2.61 6.14 7.74
C PHE A 112 1.27 6.20 7.02
N LEU A 113 0.70 5.04 6.72
CA LEU A 113 -0.67 4.90 6.26
C LEU A 113 -1.57 4.78 7.49
N LYS A 114 -2.14 5.92 7.93
CA LYS A 114 -3.03 6.01 9.09
C LYS A 114 -4.49 5.87 8.67
N GLU A 115 -5.37 5.68 9.65
CA GLU A 115 -6.82 5.58 9.43
C GLU A 115 -7.16 4.50 8.39
N MET A 116 -6.47 3.35 8.49
CA MET A 116 -6.65 2.26 7.55
C MET A 116 -8.02 1.62 7.75
N GLU A 117 -8.83 1.60 6.70
CA GLU A 117 -10.16 1.03 6.69
C GLU A 117 -10.35 0.04 5.54
N VAL A 118 -11.22 -0.95 5.75
CA VAL A 118 -11.64 -1.89 4.71
C VAL A 118 -12.76 -1.26 3.90
N VAL A 119 -12.55 -1.10 2.60
CA VAL A 119 -13.54 -0.56 1.65
C VAL A 119 -14.30 -1.68 0.95
N ASP A 120 -13.62 -2.76 0.59
CA ASP A 120 -14.23 -3.96 0.02
C ASP A 120 -13.54 -5.22 0.53
N ALA A 121 -14.33 -6.28 0.71
CA ALA A 121 -13.87 -7.58 1.14
C ALA A 121 -14.64 -8.70 0.44
N THR A 122 -13.90 -9.56 -0.25
CA THR A 122 -14.45 -10.75 -0.93
C THR A 122 -13.78 -12.01 -0.40
N VAL A 123 -14.54 -12.81 0.34
CA VAL A 123 -14.08 -14.04 1.01
C VAL A 123 -14.44 -15.29 0.20
N GLN A 124 -13.52 -16.25 0.15
CA GLN A 124 -13.72 -17.59 -0.38
C GLN A 124 -13.31 -18.64 0.66
N PRO A 125 -14.06 -19.75 0.81
CA PRO A 125 -15.29 -20.09 0.10
C PRO A 125 -16.51 -19.26 0.55
N LYS A 126 -17.49 -19.06 -0.34
CA LYS A 126 -18.69 -18.21 -0.09
C LYS A 126 -19.49 -18.55 1.18
N LYS A 127 -19.32 -19.76 1.73
CA LYS A 127 -19.98 -20.22 2.97
C LYS A 127 -19.59 -19.39 4.20
N CYS A 128 -18.51 -18.61 4.14
CA CYS A 128 -18.07 -17.72 5.22
C CYS A 128 -18.67 -16.30 5.14
N LYS A 129 -19.45 -15.97 4.11
CA LYS A 129 -20.18 -14.70 4.00
C LYS A 129 -21.61 -14.95 4.49
N ARG A 130 -21.84 -14.80 5.79
CA ARG A 130 -23.19 -14.85 6.37
C ARG A 130 -23.69 -13.45 6.65
#